data_AF-A0A1D1UUH3-F1
#
_entry.id   AF-A0A1D1UUH3-F1
#
_cell.length_a   1.000
_cell.length_b   1.000
_cell.length_c   1.000
_cell.angle_alpha   90.00
_cell.angle_beta   90.00
_cell.angle_gamma   90.00
#
_symmetry.space_group_name_H-M   'P 1'
#
loop_
_entity.id
_entity.type
_entity.pdbx_description
1 polymer ?
#
loop_
_entity_poly.entity_id
_entity_poly.type
_entity_poly.pdbx_seq_one_letter_code
_entity_poly.pdbx_strand_id
1 'polypeptide(L)'
;MVQSSNAVKERSIYNIWDKYAPHIKIRRAHTDMCTVCDKLISRIYRGPRDDTGKQAAKAQWEAHLQHAAEQGARYKERVLMSKLQYQNLDPATKTFSPIDGQSAVRVISFDFAQSVEVPHHTDQAGAIYFKTPLAIHVFGLVDESNSLAYYFFTNETNCIGPDGTSSHGPNDVLSMLDFFLKQSDNGERNLCIYADNCTGQNKNRFTMGYLAHLIKTGRHDTIQMHFLPPGHTKFSPDTFFGLLKRIFRRFSIDLPAEMKTEIASKVASSHTFDKDDEPEWI
;
A
#
# COMPACT_ATOMS: atom_id res chain seq x y z
N MET A 1 -0.80 -23.40 -42.68
CA MET A 1 -0.37 -22.03 -42.33
C MET A 1 -1.51 -21.36 -41.60
N VAL A 2 -1.44 -21.26 -40.27
CA VAL A 2 -2.46 -20.54 -39.47
C VAL A 2 -2.15 -19.05 -39.60
N GLN A 3 -3.09 -18.27 -40.12
CA GLN A 3 -2.96 -16.83 -40.23
C GLN A 3 -2.79 -16.22 -38.83
N SER A 4 -1.74 -15.42 -38.68
CA SER A 4 -1.47 -14.60 -37.50
C SER A 4 -2.67 -13.69 -37.25
N SER A 5 -3.37 -13.90 -36.14
CA SER A 5 -4.41 -13.00 -35.67
C SER A 5 -3.79 -11.63 -35.37
N ASN A 6 -4.30 -10.59 -36.02
CA ASN A 6 -3.87 -9.21 -35.75
C ASN A 6 -4.28 -8.84 -34.33
N ALA A 7 -3.35 -8.93 -33.39
CA ALA A 7 -3.57 -8.53 -32.01
C ALA A 7 -3.84 -7.02 -31.94
N VAL A 8 -5.06 -6.65 -31.57
CA VAL A 8 -5.45 -5.25 -31.36
C VAL A 8 -5.02 -4.85 -29.95
N LYS A 9 -4.28 -3.74 -29.83
CA LYS A 9 -3.93 -3.18 -28.52
C LYS A 9 -5.19 -2.78 -27.76
N GLU A 10 -5.25 -3.12 -26.47
CA GLU A 10 -6.38 -2.82 -25.56
C GLU A 10 -6.83 -1.34 -25.66
N ARG A 11 -5.87 -0.41 -25.74
CA ARG A 11 -6.13 1.03 -25.93
C ARG A 11 -7.01 1.34 -27.14
N SER A 12 -6.84 0.61 -28.24
CA SER A 12 -7.58 0.85 -29.49
C SER A 12 -9.04 0.46 -29.34
N ILE A 13 -9.33 -0.58 -28.54
CA ILE A 13 -10.68 -0.99 -28.20
C ILE A 13 -11.35 0.08 -27.33
N TYR A 14 -10.65 0.58 -26.29
CA TYR A 14 -11.19 1.67 -25.46
C TYR A 14 -11.46 2.95 -26.25
N ASN A 15 -10.56 3.35 -27.16
CA ASN A 15 -10.77 4.54 -28.00
C ASN A 15 -12.00 4.42 -28.92
N ILE A 16 -12.24 3.24 -29.49
CA ILE A 16 -13.44 2.97 -30.30
C ILE A 16 -14.67 3.01 -29.40
N TRP A 17 -14.60 2.38 -28.23
CA TRP A 17 -15.70 2.36 -27.27
C TRP A 17 -16.09 3.77 -26.82
N ASP A 18 -15.13 4.60 -26.42
CA ASP A 18 -15.37 5.98 -25.99
C ASP A 18 -15.97 6.84 -27.11
N LYS A 19 -15.59 6.57 -28.37
CA LYS A 19 -16.11 7.30 -29.54
C LYS A 19 -17.55 6.93 -29.89
N TYR A 20 -17.89 5.64 -29.85
CA TYR A 20 -19.17 5.15 -30.40
C TYR A 20 -20.19 4.75 -29.33
N ALA A 21 -19.76 4.47 -28.11
CA ALA A 21 -20.61 4.05 -27.00
C ALA A 21 -20.28 4.78 -25.67
N PRO A 22 -20.16 6.13 -25.65
CA PRO A 22 -19.79 6.88 -24.43
C PRO A 22 -20.81 6.74 -23.28
N HIS A 23 -22.03 6.33 -23.62
CA HIS A 23 -23.10 6.06 -22.66
C HIS A 23 -22.99 4.67 -22.01
N ILE A 24 -22.27 3.72 -22.62
CA ILE A 24 -22.01 2.41 -22.05
C ILE A 24 -20.73 2.49 -21.25
N LYS A 25 -20.85 2.54 -19.92
CA LYS A 25 -19.68 2.53 -19.03
C LYS A 25 -19.43 1.10 -18.56
N ILE A 26 -18.23 0.59 -18.81
CA ILE A 26 -17.77 -0.61 -18.11
C ILE A 26 -17.80 -0.27 -16.63
N ARG A 27 -18.60 -1.02 -15.86
CA ARG A 27 -18.63 -0.86 -14.41
C ARG A 27 -17.20 -1.04 -13.91
N ARG A 28 -16.64 0.00 -13.30
CA ARG A 28 -15.32 -0.11 -12.67
C ARG A 28 -15.37 -1.31 -11.73
N ALA A 29 -14.33 -2.14 -11.74
CA ALA A 29 -14.18 -3.19 -10.74
C ALA A 29 -14.49 -2.58 -9.38
N HIS A 30 -15.34 -3.25 -8.60
CA HIS A 30 -15.69 -2.77 -7.26
C HIS A 30 -14.37 -2.59 -6.49
N THR A 31 -13.97 -1.34 -6.30
CA THR A 31 -12.96 -0.98 -5.30
C THR A 31 -13.56 -1.29 -3.93
N ASP A 32 -12.73 -1.56 -2.93
CA ASP A 32 -13.20 -1.80 -1.57
C ASP A 32 -14.28 -0.80 -1.20
N MET A 33 -15.46 -1.34 -0.86
CA MET A 33 -16.66 -0.55 -0.71
C MET A 33 -16.49 0.35 0.51
N CYS A 34 -16.39 1.66 0.29
CA CYS A 34 -16.47 2.60 1.40
C CYS A 34 -17.85 2.44 2.06
N THR A 35 -17.85 2.01 3.32
CA THR A 35 -19.07 1.73 4.09
C THR A 35 -19.95 2.96 4.25
N VAL A 36 -19.37 4.16 4.25
CA VAL A 36 -20.10 5.43 4.24
C VAL A 36 -20.84 5.62 2.92
N CYS A 37 -20.15 5.44 1.79
CA CYS A 37 -20.80 5.52 0.48
C CYS A 37 -21.87 4.45 0.30
N ASP A 38 -21.62 3.22 0.73
CA ASP A 38 -22.61 2.14 0.64
C ASP A 38 -23.90 2.49 1.40
N LYS A 39 -23.77 2.97 2.65
CA LYS A 39 -24.91 3.42 3.46
C LYS A 39 -25.65 4.59 2.82
N LEU A 40 -24.93 5.60 2.31
CA LEU A 40 -25.53 6.79 1.72
C LEU A 40 -26.21 6.49 0.38
N ILE A 41 -25.57 5.72 -0.50
CA ILE A 41 -26.15 5.25 -1.77
C ILE A 41 -27.41 4.41 -1.48
N SER A 42 -27.34 3.50 -0.50
CA SER A 42 -28.51 2.72 -0.10
C SER A 42 -29.67 3.62 0.35
N ARG A 43 -29.41 4.66 1.15
CA ARG A 43 -30.45 5.65 1.53
C ARG A 43 -31.00 6.44 0.35
N ILE A 44 -30.17 6.84 -0.60
CA ILE A 44 -30.58 7.63 -1.77
C ILE A 44 -31.49 6.81 -2.70
N TYR A 45 -31.08 5.57 -3.02
CA TYR A 45 -31.76 4.76 -4.04
C TYR A 45 -32.78 3.76 -3.49
N ARG A 46 -32.62 3.31 -2.24
CA ARG A 46 -33.46 2.29 -1.60
C ARG A 46 -34.20 2.80 -0.36
N GLY A 47 -33.95 4.04 0.07
CA GLY A 47 -34.65 4.66 1.19
C GLY A 47 -36.10 5.04 0.88
N PRO A 48 -36.83 5.55 1.89
CA PRO A 48 -38.19 6.06 1.72
C PRO A 48 -38.25 7.14 0.62
N ARG A 49 -39.43 7.38 0.04
CA ARG A 49 -39.61 8.36 -1.05
C ARG A 49 -39.58 9.82 -0.57
N ASP A 50 -39.10 10.10 0.63
CA ASP A 50 -39.03 11.47 1.14
C ASP A 50 -37.90 12.25 0.45
N ASP A 51 -38.25 13.39 -0.16
CA ASP A 51 -37.29 14.19 -0.90
C ASP A 51 -36.25 14.85 0.02
N THR A 52 -36.63 15.18 1.26
CA THR A 52 -35.74 15.84 2.23
C THR A 52 -34.62 14.92 2.70
N GLY A 53 -34.93 13.68 3.10
CA GLY A 53 -33.92 12.71 3.52
C GLY A 53 -33.00 12.27 2.38
N LYS A 54 -33.54 12.16 1.16
CA LYS A 54 -32.71 11.91 -0.04
C LYS A 54 -31.76 13.06 -0.34
N GLN A 55 -32.22 14.31 -0.28
CA GLN A 55 -31.38 15.49 -0.50
C GLN A 55 -30.28 15.58 0.57
N ALA A 56 -30.63 15.35 1.85
CA ALA A 56 -29.65 15.33 2.93
C ALA A 56 -28.59 14.23 2.76
N ALA A 57 -29.02 13.00 2.41
CA ALA A 57 -28.09 11.90 2.14
C ALA A 57 -27.18 12.17 0.93
N LYS A 58 -27.72 12.82 -0.12
CA LYS A 58 -26.94 13.24 -1.28
C LYS A 58 -25.89 14.29 -0.92
N ALA A 59 -26.27 15.32 -0.15
CA ALA A 59 -25.33 16.34 0.32
C ALA A 59 -24.21 15.75 1.19
N GLN A 60 -24.54 14.81 2.09
CA GLN A 60 -23.55 14.08 2.90
C GLN A 60 -22.60 13.25 2.02
N TRP A 61 -23.13 12.62 0.97
CA TRP A 61 -22.33 11.81 0.06
C TRP A 61 -21.37 12.68 -0.77
N GLU A 62 -21.83 13.81 -1.29
CA GLU A 62 -21.01 14.78 -2.01
C GLU A 62 -19.90 15.35 -1.12
N ALA A 63 -20.22 15.75 0.11
CA ALA A 63 -19.24 16.22 1.08
C ALA A 63 -18.19 15.15 1.43
N HIS A 64 -18.61 13.89 1.58
CA HIS A 64 -17.70 12.76 1.82
C HIS A 64 -16.74 12.53 0.63
N LEU A 65 -17.25 12.59 -0.61
CA LEU A 65 -16.43 12.47 -1.81
C LEU A 65 -15.44 13.63 -1.95
N GLN A 66 -15.89 14.86 -1.67
CA GLN A 66 -15.03 16.04 -1.68
C GLN A 66 -13.91 15.90 -0.64
N HIS A 67 -14.24 15.53 0.59
CA HIS A 67 -13.25 15.31 1.64
C HIS A 67 -12.22 14.25 1.22
N ALA A 68 -12.65 13.12 0.66
CA ALA A 68 -11.73 12.09 0.20
C ALA A 68 -10.82 12.57 -0.94
N ALA A 69 -11.34 13.38 -1.87
CA ALA A 69 -10.56 13.99 -2.94
C ALA A 69 -9.51 14.97 -2.40
N GLU A 70 -9.88 15.79 -1.40
CA GLU A 70 -8.96 16.72 -0.74
C GLU A 70 -7.83 15.99 -0.01
N GLN A 71 -8.13 14.89 0.70
CA GLN A 71 -7.09 14.07 1.34
C GLN A 71 -6.14 13.46 0.31
N GLY A 72 -6.68 12.94 -0.80
CA GLY A 72 -5.86 12.40 -1.90
C GLY A 72 -5.00 13.46 -2.59
N ALA A 73 -5.49 14.69 -2.71
CA ALA A 73 -4.72 15.81 -3.26
C ALA A 73 -3.57 16.21 -2.33
N ARG A 74 -3.84 16.33 -1.02
CA ARG A 74 -2.82 16.62 0.00
C ARG A 74 -1.72 15.57 0.07
N TYR A 75 -2.09 14.29 -0.01
CA TYR A 75 -1.11 13.20 -0.10
C TYR A 75 -0.15 13.40 -1.27
N LYS A 76 -0.69 13.60 -2.48
CA LYS A 76 0.11 13.79 -3.70
C LYS A 76 1.00 15.03 -3.63
N GLU A 77 0.46 16.12 -3.09
CA GLU A 77 1.21 17.37 -2.89
C GLU A 77 2.40 17.13 -1.96
N ARG A 78 2.20 16.47 -0.82
CA ARG A 78 3.30 16.19 0.11
C ARG A 78 4.36 15.27 -0.48
N VAL A 79 3.95 14.23 -1.19
CA VAL A 79 4.88 13.35 -1.91
C VAL A 79 5.70 14.15 -2.91
N LEU A 80 5.05 15.02 -3.70
CA LEU A 80 5.75 15.86 -4.67
C LEU A 80 6.75 16.81 -3.99
N MET A 81 6.33 17.51 -2.95
CA MET A 81 7.19 18.44 -2.22
C MET A 81 8.38 17.74 -1.58
N SER A 82 8.16 16.56 -0.98
CA SER A 82 9.23 15.76 -0.41
C SER A 82 10.24 15.30 -1.47
N LYS A 83 9.77 14.81 -2.63
CA LYS A 83 10.66 14.45 -3.74
C LYS A 83 11.52 15.62 -4.22
N LEU A 84 10.96 16.84 -4.27
CA LEU A 84 11.72 18.05 -4.62
C LEU A 84 12.80 18.36 -3.58
N GLN A 85 12.52 18.20 -2.28
CA GLN A 85 13.54 18.35 -1.25
C GLN A 85 14.66 17.33 -1.41
N TYR A 86 14.31 16.06 -1.68
CA TYR A 86 15.26 14.96 -1.83
C TYR A 86 16.18 15.08 -3.06
N GLN A 87 15.88 15.98 -4.01
CA GLN A 87 16.83 16.34 -5.07
C GLN A 87 18.06 17.08 -4.56
N ASN A 88 17.99 17.66 -3.35
CA ASN A 88 19.10 18.37 -2.70
C ASN A 88 20.02 17.46 -1.88
N LEU A 89 19.79 16.14 -1.89
CA LEU A 89 20.71 15.20 -1.26
C LEU A 89 22.08 15.27 -1.91
N ASP A 90 23.13 15.18 -1.10
CA ASP A 90 24.48 15.05 -1.63
C ASP A 90 24.57 13.79 -2.51
N PRO A 91 25.01 13.91 -3.78
CA PRO A 91 25.00 12.77 -4.69
C PRO A 91 25.87 11.59 -4.25
N ALA A 92 26.94 11.85 -3.49
CA ALA A 92 27.93 10.87 -3.07
C ALA A 92 27.54 10.19 -1.75
N THR A 93 27.15 10.97 -0.74
CA THR A 93 26.79 10.43 0.58
C THR A 93 25.32 10.02 0.68
N LYS A 94 24.46 10.53 -0.22
CA LYS A 94 22.99 10.37 -0.15
C LYS A 94 22.39 10.93 1.14
N THR A 95 22.98 11.99 1.68
CA THR A 95 22.49 12.66 2.89
C THR A 95 22.26 14.15 2.65
N PHE A 96 21.36 14.74 3.43
CA PHE A 96 21.20 16.17 3.53
C PHE A 96 22.38 16.81 4.26
N SER A 97 22.59 18.11 4.01
CA SER A 97 23.39 18.91 4.92
C SER A 97 22.70 19.02 6.29
N PRO A 98 23.43 19.30 7.39
CA PRO A 98 22.81 19.46 8.71
C PRO A 98 21.72 20.54 8.78
N ILE A 99 21.78 21.54 7.89
CA ILE A 99 20.80 22.63 7.81
C ILE A 99 19.58 22.17 7.02
N ASP A 100 19.79 21.57 5.85
CA ASP A 100 18.68 21.13 4.98
C ASP A 100 17.91 19.99 5.65
N GLY A 101 18.61 19.07 6.32
CA GLY A 101 18.03 17.93 7.01
C GLY A 101 17.03 18.31 8.10
N GLN A 102 17.26 19.43 8.80
CA GLN A 102 16.32 19.96 9.80
C GLN A 102 14.98 20.37 9.20
N SER A 103 14.96 20.79 7.93
CA SER A 103 13.74 21.21 7.22
C SER A 103 13.19 20.15 6.27
N ALA A 104 13.99 19.14 5.94
CA ALA A 104 13.59 18.05 5.06
C ALA A 104 12.50 17.20 5.72
N VAL A 105 11.48 16.86 4.93
CA VAL A 105 10.40 15.98 5.34
C VAL A 105 10.47 14.71 4.52
N ARG A 106 10.69 13.56 5.17
CA ARG A 106 10.51 12.26 4.55
C ARG A 106 9.06 11.86 4.57
N VAL A 107 8.55 11.40 3.44
CA VAL A 107 7.19 10.89 3.31
C VAL A 107 7.29 9.39 3.08
N ILE A 108 6.67 8.62 3.96
CA ILE A 108 6.54 7.18 3.80
C ILE A 108 5.07 6.79 3.82
N SER A 109 4.76 5.70 3.14
CA SER A 109 3.43 5.12 3.18
C SER A 109 3.51 3.61 3.29
N PHE A 110 2.62 2.99 4.05
CA PHE A 110 2.66 1.54 4.21
C PHE A 110 1.27 0.94 4.41
N ASP A 111 1.15 -0.34 4.08
CA ASP A 111 -0.07 -1.12 4.22
C ASP A 111 0.24 -2.62 4.25
N PHE A 112 -0.74 -3.43 4.66
CA PHE A 112 -0.71 -4.86 4.46
C PHE A 112 -1.44 -5.24 3.17
N ALA A 113 -0.81 -6.10 2.38
CA ALA A 113 -1.52 -6.75 1.29
C ALA A 113 -2.35 -7.92 1.84
N GLN A 114 -3.30 -8.38 1.03
CA GLN A 114 -3.87 -9.70 1.22
C GLN A 114 -2.76 -10.76 1.18
N SER A 115 -2.78 -11.70 2.13
CA SER A 115 -1.87 -12.84 2.14
C SER A 115 -1.89 -13.57 0.80
N VAL A 116 -0.72 -14.02 0.38
CA VAL A 116 -0.55 -14.90 -0.78
C VAL A 116 -0.25 -16.31 -0.31
N GLU A 117 -0.47 -17.28 -1.18
CA GLU A 117 -0.32 -18.70 -0.85
C GLU A 117 0.73 -19.32 -1.78
N VAL A 118 1.64 -20.10 -1.21
CA VAL A 118 2.63 -20.89 -1.97
C VAL A 118 2.54 -22.39 -1.61
N PRO A 119 2.73 -23.32 -2.55
CA PRO A 119 3.04 -23.10 -3.96
C PRO A 119 1.87 -22.49 -4.73
N HIS A 120 2.17 -21.51 -5.58
CA HIS A 120 1.25 -20.89 -6.53
C HIS A 120 1.59 -21.35 -7.93
N HIS A 121 0.64 -21.98 -8.63
CA HIS A 121 0.80 -22.31 -10.04
C HIS A 121 -0.18 -21.52 -10.90
N THR A 122 0.29 -21.05 -12.06
CA THR A 122 -0.56 -20.34 -13.03
C THR A 122 -1.62 -21.26 -13.65
N ASP A 123 -1.33 -22.56 -13.72
CA ASP A 123 -2.24 -23.61 -14.20
C ASP A 123 -2.75 -24.47 -13.03
N GLN A 124 -3.98 -24.97 -13.14
CA GLN A 124 -4.63 -25.72 -12.07
C GLN A 124 -4.01 -27.12 -11.93
N ALA A 125 -2.94 -27.24 -11.15
CA ALA A 125 -2.28 -28.52 -10.86
C ALA A 125 -3.14 -29.35 -9.90
N GLY A 126 -3.72 -30.46 -10.38
CA GLY A 126 -4.66 -31.29 -9.61
C GLY A 126 -4.10 -31.88 -8.31
N ALA A 127 -2.77 -32.00 -8.17
CA ALA A 127 -2.14 -32.50 -6.94
C ALA A 127 -2.15 -31.49 -5.78
N ILE A 128 -2.24 -30.19 -6.07
CA ILE A 128 -2.24 -29.11 -5.06
C ILE A 128 -3.60 -28.99 -4.39
N TYR A 129 -4.67 -29.42 -5.07
CA TYR A 129 -6.02 -29.45 -4.54
C TYR A 129 -6.14 -30.23 -3.21
N PHE A 130 -5.26 -31.20 -2.95
CA PHE A 130 -5.24 -32.00 -1.72
C PHE A 130 -4.24 -31.51 -0.68
N LYS A 131 -3.55 -30.39 -0.94
CA LYS A 131 -2.55 -29.81 -0.03
C LYS A 131 -3.07 -28.50 0.54
N THR A 132 -2.55 -28.12 1.71
CA THR A 132 -2.76 -26.78 2.28
C THR A 132 -1.56 -25.92 1.88
N PRO A 133 -1.74 -24.85 1.10
CA PRO A 133 -0.66 -23.92 0.80
C PRO A 133 -0.18 -23.19 2.06
N LEU A 134 1.10 -22.81 2.07
CA LEU A 134 1.68 -21.94 3.07
C LEU A 134 1.20 -20.50 2.83
N ALA A 135 0.59 -19.91 3.85
CA ALA A 135 0.19 -18.50 3.80
C ALA A 135 1.41 -17.60 4.06
N ILE A 136 1.66 -16.68 3.13
CA ILE A 136 2.66 -15.61 3.23
C ILE A 136 1.91 -14.29 3.42
N HIS A 137 2.16 -13.64 4.54
CA HIS A 137 1.73 -12.28 4.82
C HIS A 137 2.74 -11.29 4.23
N VAL A 138 2.21 -10.23 3.61
CA VAL A 138 3.02 -9.24 2.90
C VAL A 138 2.73 -7.86 3.44
N PHE A 139 3.74 -7.23 4.02
CA PHE A 139 3.72 -5.81 4.38
C PHE A 139 4.51 -5.02 3.35
N GLY A 140 3.90 -3.97 2.82
CA GLY A 140 4.55 -3.07 1.86
C GLY A 140 4.77 -1.71 2.48
N LEU A 141 6.02 -1.27 2.54
CA LEU A 141 6.42 0.08 2.88
C LEU A 141 7.00 0.77 1.65
N VAL A 142 6.56 1.99 1.39
CA VAL A 142 7.02 2.82 0.29
C VAL A 142 7.70 4.04 0.90
N ASP A 143 8.96 4.22 0.57
CA ASP A 143 9.63 5.49 0.72
C ASP A 143 9.22 6.38 -0.46
N GLU A 144 8.22 7.23 -0.25
CA GLU A 144 7.72 8.12 -1.29
C GLU A 144 8.78 9.14 -1.71
N SER A 145 9.66 9.52 -0.78
CA SER A 145 10.70 10.53 -1.01
C SER A 145 11.78 10.02 -1.95
N ASN A 146 12.29 8.82 -1.69
CA ASN A 146 13.30 8.16 -2.53
C ASN A 146 12.71 7.34 -3.68
N SER A 147 11.38 7.20 -3.74
CA SER A 147 10.71 6.41 -4.76
C SER A 147 11.09 4.92 -4.70
N LEU A 148 11.33 4.40 -3.49
CA LEU A 148 11.73 3.01 -3.21
C LEU A 148 10.58 2.24 -2.54
N ALA A 149 10.47 0.95 -2.85
CA ALA A 149 9.53 0.04 -2.20
C ALA A 149 10.24 -1.03 -1.38
N TYR A 150 9.66 -1.41 -0.27
CA TYR A 150 10.17 -2.37 0.69
C TYR A 150 9.06 -3.40 0.94
N TYR A 151 9.32 -4.66 0.62
CA TYR A 151 8.42 -5.77 0.88
C TYR A 151 8.98 -6.61 2.03
N PHE A 152 8.15 -6.82 3.04
CA PHE A 152 8.45 -7.72 4.15
C PHE A 152 7.54 -8.92 4.05
N PHE A 153 8.14 -10.11 4.10
CA PHE A 153 7.43 -11.38 4.04
C PHE A 153 7.49 -12.07 5.40
N THR A 154 6.33 -12.50 5.89
CA THR A 154 6.21 -13.39 7.04
C THR A 154 5.29 -14.55 6.70
N ASN A 155 5.47 -15.67 7.38
CA ASN A 155 4.63 -16.86 7.24
C ASN A 155 4.37 -17.45 8.64
N GLU A 156 3.56 -18.50 8.73
CA GLU A 156 3.21 -19.13 10.01
C GLU A 156 4.40 -19.62 10.85
N THR A 157 5.56 -19.93 10.26
CA THR A 157 6.77 -20.34 11.00
C THR A 157 7.51 -19.16 11.62
N ASN A 158 7.28 -17.97 11.09
CA ASN A 158 8.11 -16.78 11.33
C ASN A 158 7.34 -15.66 12.02
N CYS A 159 6.08 -15.86 12.39
CA CYS A 159 5.29 -14.83 13.06
C CYS A 159 5.50 -14.83 14.59
N ILE A 160 5.10 -13.73 15.25
CA ILE A 160 5.26 -13.56 16.70
C ILE A 160 4.38 -14.53 17.50
N GLY A 161 3.25 -14.97 16.94
CA GLY A 161 2.33 -15.91 17.56
C GLY A 161 2.51 -17.34 17.03
N PRO A 162 2.34 -18.38 17.86
CA PRO A 162 2.24 -19.75 17.38
C PRO A 162 1.09 -19.83 16.35
N ASP A 163 1.36 -20.48 15.21
CA ASP A 163 0.42 -20.69 14.10
C ASP A 163 0.03 -19.42 13.31
N GLY A 164 0.85 -18.35 13.36
CA GLY A 164 0.51 -17.08 12.72
C GLY A 164 -0.58 -16.28 13.46
N THR A 165 -0.93 -16.70 14.67
CA THR A 165 -1.97 -16.06 15.50
C THR A 165 -1.41 -14.82 16.19
N SER A 166 -0.88 -13.86 15.42
CA SER A 166 -0.51 -12.47 15.81
C SER A 166 0.12 -11.68 14.66
N SER A 167 0.19 -12.21 13.44
CA SER A 167 1.05 -11.77 12.30
C SER A 167 0.71 -10.45 11.61
N HIS A 168 -0.09 -9.62 12.26
CA HIS A 168 -0.64 -8.40 11.69
C HIS A 168 -0.75 -7.32 12.76
N GLY A 169 -0.12 -7.52 13.92
CA GLY A 169 -0.30 -6.68 15.08
C GLY A 169 0.47 -5.36 14.98
N PRO A 170 0.29 -4.48 15.98
CA PRO A 170 1.08 -3.26 16.06
C PRO A 170 2.57 -3.55 16.21
N ASN A 171 2.95 -4.67 16.84
CA ASN A 171 4.35 -5.06 17.00
C ASN A 171 5.00 -5.34 15.63
N ASP A 172 4.35 -6.11 14.75
CA ASP A 172 4.91 -6.41 13.43
C ASP A 172 5.12 -5.11 12.63
N VAL A 173 4.09 -4.25 12.58
CA VAL A 173 4.18 -2.93 11.91
C VAL A 173 5.35 -2.12 12.46
N LEU A 174 5.46 -2.03 13.79
CA LEU A 174 6.47 -1.21 14.43
C LEU A 174 7.87 -1.76 14.24
N SER A 175 8.07 -3.08 14.28
CA SER A 175 9.39 -3.66 14.08
C SER A 175 9.86 -3.50 12.62
N MET A 176 8.97 -3.70 11.63
CA MET A 176 9.28 -3.42 10.21
C MET A 176 9.56 -1.94 9.96
N LEU A 177 8.78 -1.05 10.58
CA LEU A 177 8.99 0.41 10.49
C LEU A 177 10.32 0.82 11.13
N ASP A 178 10.63 0.35 12.34
CA ASP A 178 11.85 0.68 13.06
C ASP A 178 13.10 0.18 12.33
N PHE A 179 13.02 -1.04 11.79
CA PHE A 179 14.06 -1.61 10.96
C PHE A 179 14.33 -0.74 9.72
N PHE A 180 13.29 -0.35 8.99
CA PHE A 180 13.42 0.54 7.84
C PHE A 180 14.07 1.88 8.22
N LEU A 181 13.60 2.51 9.30
CA LEU A 181 14.12 3.80 9.78
C LEU A 181 15.57 3.69 10.31
N LYS A 182 16.01 2.52 10.76
CA LYS A 182 17.40 2.26 11.15
C LYS A 182 18.32 2.09 9.95
N GLN A 183 17.85 1.41 8.90
CA GLN A 183 18.66 1.13 7.71
C GLN A 183 18.80 2.33 6.78
N SER A 184 17.81 3.21 6.79
CA SER A 184 17.75 4.33 5.86
C SER A 184 17.58 5.63 6.62
N ASP A 185 18.65 6.41 6.68
CA ASP A 185 18.68 7.76 7.24
C ASP A 185 19.42 8.65 6.24
N ASN A 186 18.73 9.66 5.69
CA ASN A 186 19.33 10.66 4.82
C ASN A 186 19.63 11.95 5.59
N GLY A 187 19.54 11.98 6.92
CA GLY A 187 19.75 13.16 7.76
C GLY A 187 18.51 14.05 7.92
N GLU A 188 17.36 13.61 7.41
CA GLU A 188 16.07 14.26 7.65
C GLU A 188 15.71 14.26 9.13
N ARG A 189 14.95 15.28 9.56
CA ARG A 189 14.47 15.39 10.94
C ARG A 189 12.96 15.31 11.05
N ASN A 190 12.23 15.36 9.94
CA ASN A 190 10.77 15.36 9.94
C ASN A 190 10.24 14.17 9.16
N LEU A 191 9.29 13.45 9.74
CA LEU A 191 8.67 12.27 9.13
C LEU A 191 7.17 12.47 8.93
N CYS A 192 6.68 12.11 7.76
CA CYS A 192 5.28 12.14 7.38
C CYS A 192 4.85 10.73 6.95
N ILE A 193 4.00 10.10 7.74
CA ILE A 193 3.56 8.72 7.56
C ILE A 193 2.13 8.71 7.02
N TYR A 194 1.88 7.91 5.99
CA TYR A 194 0.55 7.57 5.50
C TYR A 194 0.26 6.09 5.71
N ALA A 195 -0.83 5.78 6.40
CA ALA A 195 -1.25 4.41 6.66
C ALA A 195 -2.76 4.26 6.53
N ASP A 196 -3.22 3.01 6.46
CA ASP A 196 -4.63 2.69 6.54
C ASP A 196 -5.20 3.01 7.94
N ASN A 197 -6.52 3.19 8.05
CA ASN A 197 -7.18 3.53 9.31
C ASN A 197 -7.51 2.27 10.14
N CYS A 198 -6.62 1.27 10.17
CA CYS A 198 -6.83 0.06 10.96
C CYS A 198 -6.44 0.27 12.42
N THR A 199 -7.42 0.17 13.33
CA THR A 199 -7.20 0.34 14.77
C THR A 199 -6.35 -0.75 15.39
N GLY A 200 -6.43 -1.98 14.87
CA GLY A 200 -5.64 -3.11 15.38
C GLY A 200 -4.15 -2.99 15.09
N GLN A 201 -3.78 -2.30 14.00
CA GLN A 201 -2.42 -2.33 13.45
C GLN A 201 -1.73 -0.97 13.55
N ASN A 202 -2.40 0.08 13.07
CA ASN A 202 -1.80 1.39 12.81
C ASN A 202 -2.32 2.47 13.76
N LYS A 203 -3.65 2.53 13.96
CA LYS A 203 -4.29 3.54 14.78
C LYS A 203 -4.52 3.06 16.21
N ASN A 204 -3.43 2.86 16.94
CA ASN A 204 -3.45 2.44 18.35
C ASN A 204 -2.40 3.18 19.20
N ARG A 205 -2.49 2.98 20.52
CA ARG A 205 -1.61 3.61 21.51
C ARG A 205 -0.14 3.20 21.40
N PHE A 206 0.14 2.00 20.92
CA PHE A 206 1.52 1.50 20.80
C PHE A 206 2.23 2.19 19.65
N THR A 207 1.57 2.29 18.50
CA THR A 207 2.08 3.05 17.35
C THR A 207 2.35 4.51 17.73
N MET A 208 1.38 5.18 18.35
CA MET A 208 1.56 6.57 18.80
C MET A 208 2.68 6.72 19.85
N GLY A 209 2.78 5.77 20.79
CA GLY A 209 3.83 5.77 21.80
C GLY A 209 5.24 5.59 21.21
N TYR A 210 5.38 4.71 20.22
CA TYR A 210 6.63 4.51 19.49
C TYR A 210 7.05 5.76 18.71
N LEU A 211 6.13 6.38 17.96
CA LEU A 211 6.44 7.62 17.23
C LEU A 211 6.84 8.75 18.20
N ALA A 212 6.16 8.87 19.35
CA ALA A 212 6.56 9.83 20.39
C ALA A 212 7.94 9.51 20.98
N HIS A 213 8.30 8.22 21.12
CA HIS A 213 9.62 7.79 21.56
C HIS A 213 10.73 8.20 20.58
N LEU A 214 10.49 8.09 19.26
CA LEU A 214 11.44 8.57 18.24
C LEU A 214 11.71 10.07 18.35
N ILE A 215 10.69 10.86 18.69
CA ILE A 215 10.87 12.30 18.94
C ILE A 215 11.66 12.53 20.23
N LYS A 216 11.24 11.87 21.33
CA LYS A 216 11.86 12.03 22.64
C LYS A 216 13.35 11.64 22.66
N THR A 217 13.74 10.66 21.84
CA THR A 217 15.13 10.21 21.71
C THR A 217 15.95 11.06 20.74
N GLY A 218 15.35 12.09 20.13
CA GLY A 218 16.04 12.97 19.19
C GLY A 218 16.36 12.30 17.86
N ARG A 219 15.67 11.21 17.48
CA ARG A 219 15.78 10.66 16.11
C ARG A 219 15.06 11.53 15.10
N HIS A 220 13.90 12.08 15.48
CA HIS A 220 13.13 13.03 14.67
C HIS A 220 12.74 14.24 15.51
N ASP A 221 12.59 15.39 14.87
CA ASP A 221 12.10 16.61 15.51
C ASP A 221 10.56 16.67 15.43
N THR A 222 9.99 16.24 14.30
CA THR A 222 8.54 16.14 14.13
C THR A 222 8.13 14.86 13.40
N ILE A 223 6.99 14.29 13.80
CA ILE A 223 6.36 13.16 13.12
C ILE A 223 4.87 13.46 12.94
N GLN A 224 4.37 13.31 11.71
CA GLN A 224 2.95 13.42 11.36
C GLN A 224 2.46 12.08 10.83
N MET A 225 1.39 11.54 11.40
CA MET A 225 0.75 10.31 10.93
C MET A 225 -0.64 10.62 10.38
N HIS A 226 -0.88 10.26 9.13
CA HIS A 226 -2.12 10.50 8.41
C HIS A 226 -2.81 9.17 8.10
N PHE A 227 -4.11 9.12 8.36
CA PHE A 227 -4.96 7.97 8.06
C PHE A 227 -5.86 8.29 6.88
N LEU A 228 -5.74 7.51 5.80
CA LEU A 228 -6.49 7.77 4.58
C LEU A 228 -7.96 7.33 4.71
N PRO A 229 -8.92 8.05 4.08
CA PRO A 229 -10.32 7.63 4.03
C PRO A 229 -10.49 6.25 3.36
N PRO A 230 -11.05 5.26 4.06
CA PRO A 230 -11.17 3.90 3.53
C PRO A 230 -12.11 3.83 2.32
N GLY A 231 -11.74 3.02 1.33
CA GLY A 231 -12.50 2.76 0.11
C GLY A 231 -12.50 3.89 -0.93
N HIS A 232 -11.78 4.98 -0.67
CA HIS A 232 -11.69 6.12 -1.60
C HIS A 232 -10.29 6.50 -2.02
N THR A 233 -9.28 6.15 -1.23
CA THR A 233 -7.91 6.55 -1.51
C THR A 233 -7.11 5.34 -1.93
N LYS A 234 -6.63 5.36 -3.18
CA LYS A 234 -5.50 4.53 -3.60
C LYS A 234 -4.23 5.31 -3.35
N PHE A 235 -3.25 4.67 -2.74
CA PHE A 235 -1.94 5.25 -2.48
C PHE A 235 -0.85 4.29 -2.94
N SER A 236 0.41 4.64 -2.75
CA SER A 236 1.50 3.94 -3.45
C SER A 236 1.59 2.44 -3.14
N PRO A 237 1.38 1.94 -1.89
CA PRO A 237 1.44 0.52 -1.57
C PRO A 237 0.48 -0.32 -2.43
N ASP A 238 -0.73 0.18 -2.72
CA ASP A 238 -1.69 -0.49 -3.61
C ASP A 238 -1.11 -0.78 -5.00
N THR A 239 -0.31 0.15 -5.51
CA THR A 239 0.33 0.01 -6.82
C THR A 239 1.37 -1.11 -6.80
N PHE A 240 2.17 -1.16 -5.73
CA PHE A 240 3.18 -2.19 -5.52
C PHE A 240 2.56 -3.58 -5.29
N PHE A 241 1.45 -3.68 -4.56
CA PHE A 241 0.70 -4.92 -4.44
C PHE A 241 0.06 -5.33 -5.77
N GLY A 242 -0.35 -4.36 -6.60
CA GLY A 242 -0.79 -4.62 -7.96
C GLY A 242 0.29 -5.27 -8.83
N LEU A 243 1.55 -4.85 -8.67
CA LEU A 243 2.70 -5.48 -9.32
C LEU A 243 2.95 -6.89 -8.80
N LEU A 244 2.90 -7.09 -7.48
CA LEU A 244 3.01 -8.42 -6.87
C LEU A 244 1.95 -9.38 -7.42
N LYS A 245 0.67 -8.97 -7.42
CA LYS A 245 -0.43 -9.76 -7.99
C LYS A 245 -0.26 -10.03 -9.49
N ARG A 246 0.48 -9.18 -10.22
CA ARG A 246 0.78 -9.41 -11.63
C ARG A 246 1.88 -10.45 -11.83
N ILE A 247 2.84 -10.54 -10.91
CA ILE A 247 3.87 -11.59 -10.90
C ILE A 247 3.20 -12.95 -10.68
N PHE A 248 2.41 -13.09 -9.61
CA PHE A 248 1.67 -14.34 -9.31
C PHE A 248 0.78 -14.79 -10.48
N ARG A 249 0.09 -13.87 -11.14
CA ARG A 249 -0.74 -14.20 -12.32
C ARG A 249 0.04 -14.70 -13.55
N ARG A 250 1.37 -14.54 -13.60
CA ARG A 250 2.19 -14.82 -14.78
C ARG A 250 3.26 -15.88 -14.54
N PHE A 251 3.62 -16.13 -13.29
CA PHE A 251 4.70 -17.00 -12.91
C PHE A 251 4.25 -17.91 -11.77
N SER A 252 4.59 -19.19 -11.88
CA SER A 252 4.46 -20.13 -10.78
C SER A 252 5.57 -19.85 -9.76
N ILE A 253 5.24 -19.87 -8.48
CA ILE A 253 6.14 -19.63 -7.36
C ILE A 253 5.92 -20.77 -6.37
N ASP A 254 6.91 -21.63 -6.20
CA ASP A 254 6.76 -22.83 -5.38
C ASP A 254 7.20 -22.58 -3.94
N LEU A 255 8.21 -21.72 -3.75
CA LEU A 255 8.86 -21.46 -2.46
C LEU A 255 8.86 -19.97 -2.06
N PRO A 256 8.84 -19.64 -0.75
CA PRO A 256 8.98 -18.25 -0.28
C PRO A 256 10.26 -17.55 -0.79
N ALA A 257 11.40 -18.25 -0.80
CA ALA A 257 12.67 -17.70 -1.29
C ALA A 257 12.63 -17.34 -2.79
N GLU A 258 11.85 -18.09 -3.59
CA GLU A 258 11.63 -17.77 -5.00
C GLU A 258 10.79 -16.51 -5.14
N MET A 259 9.75 -16.32 -4.30
CA MET A 259 8.95 -15.11 -4.26
C MET A 259 9.83 -13.86 -4.05
N LYS A 260 10.74 -13.91 -3.09
CA LYS A 260 11.70 -12.84 -2.79
C LYS A 260 12.54 -12.47 -4.03
N THR A 261 13.07 -13.48 -4.70
CA THR A 261 13.93 -13.34 -5.89
C THR A 261 13.16 -12.84 -7.11
N GLU A 262 11.94 -13.33 -7.31
CA GLU A 262 11.05 -12.95 -8.40
C GLU A 262 10.65 -11.47 -8.28
N ILE A 263 10.34 -11.01 -7.07
CA ILE A 263 9.99 -9.60 -6.83
C ILE A 263 11.22 -8.71 -7.00
N ALA A 264 12.35 -9.05 -6.39
CA ALA A 264 13.57 -8.26 -6.50
C ALA A 264 14.05 -8.12 -7.96
N SER A 265 13.87 -9.16 -8.79
CA SER A 265 14.26 -9.14 -10.20
C SER A 265 13.27 -8.40 -11.12
N LYS A 266 11.98 -8.36 -10.78
CA LYS A 266 10.91 -7.86 -11.67
C LYS A 266 10.31 -6.52 -11.24
N VAL A 267 10.49 -6.13 -9.98
CA VAL A 267 10.03 -4.85 -9.45
C VAL A 267 11.25 -3.96 -9.26
N ALA A 268 11.47 -3.05 -10.20
CA ALA A 268 12.55 -2.09 -10.12
C ALA A 268 12.41 -1.21 -8.86
N SER A 269 13.55 -0.79 -8.29
CA SER A 269 13.58 0.09 -7.11
C SER A 269 12.85 -0.53 -5.90
N SER A 270 12.95 -1.85 -5.75
CA SER A 270 12.38 -2.57 -4.61
C SER A 270 13.43 -3.34 -3.81
N HIS A 271 13.16 -3.46 -2.53
CA HIS A 271 13.90 -4.26 -1.57
C HIS A 271 12.95 -5.30 -0.96
N THR A 272 13.47 -6.49 -0.71
CA THR A 272 12.68 -7.62 -0.20
C THR A 272 13.38 -8.21 1.02
N PHE A 273 12.61 -8.41 2.09
CA PHE A 273 13.10 -8.91 3.37
C PHE A 273 12.29 -10.14 3.77
N ASP A 274 13.02 -11.15 4.22
CA ASP A 274 12.47 -12.34 4.86
C ASP A 274 12.96 -12.35 6.30
N LYS A 275 12.16 -12.87 7.22
CA LYS A 275 12.53 -12.90 8.63
C LYS A 275 13.69 -13.85 8.86
N ASP A 276 13.70 -14.98 8.15
CA ASP A 276 14.71 -16.01 8.35
C ASP A 276 16.12 -15.52 8.01
N ASP A 277 16.24 -14.55 7.11
CA ASP A 277 17.53 -13.98 6.69
C ASP A 277 17.99 -12.84 7.61
N GLU A 278 17.06 -12.13 8.28
CA GLU A 278 17.35 -10.92 9.06
C GLU A 278 16.57 -10.94 10.38
N PRO A 279 17.03 -11.64 11.43
CA PRO A 279 16.26 -11.79 12.67
C PRO A 279 16.10 -10.49 13.48
N GLU A 280 16.81 -9.41 13.13
CA GLU A 280 16.83 -8.15 13.89
C GLU A 280 15.57 -7.27 13.75
N TRP A 281 14.64 -7.61 12.86
CA TRP A 281 13.40 -6.83 12.66
C TRP A 281 12.18 -7.37 13.40
N ILE A 282 12.33 -8.27 14.40
CA ILE A 282 11.29 -8.63 15.39
C ILE A 282 11.83 -8.57 16.82
#